data_AF-A0A2I0AHD5-F1
#
_entry.id   AF-A0A2I0AHD5-F1
#
_cell.length_a   1.000
_cell.length_b   1.000
_cell.length_c   1.000
_cell.angle_alpha   90.00
_cell.angle_beta   90.00
_cell.angle_gamma   90.00
#
_symmetry.space_group_name_H-M   'P 1'
#
loop_
_entity.id
_entity.type
_entity.pdbx_description
1 polymer ?
#
loop_
_entity_poly.entity_id
_entity_poly.type
_entity_poly.pdbx_seq_one_letter_code
_entity_poly.pdbx_strand_id
1 'polypeptide(L)'
;MTKFCSGIILFFILICVIWAPMLMYSSGNPSNIPNPIKDVNVQIDIKATGGGLTPFQTTLCEIIPYKESDIFDDIETHNYLDTYNVQDIQLICCQSDASTMWLVPPIVQLRYIKSLDNSTKFLFTWVFTRERPKGKEVVKYESFVEQPPTPDEVKQVLNGTTDHFSLLNAYPRYFRVTSSGEVRRLEQTASSVSSDLYLNRGSPPWWSFHDVNALDLVGCKGMSGPVAIVVSEETPRWYLELQ
;
A
#
# COMPACT_ATOMS: atom_id res chain seq x y z
N MET A 1 -26.16 -50.62 43.12
CA MET A 1 -25.90 -50.52 41.67
C MET A 1 -26.33 -49.18 41.07
N THR A 2 -27.60 -48.77 41.20
CA THR A 2 -28.13 -47.53 40.59
C THR A 2 -27.52 -46.22 41.11
N LYS A 3 -27.23 -46.11 42.43
CA LYS A 3 -26.63 -44.91 43.03
C LYS A 3 -25.20 -44.62 42.55
N PHE A 4 -24.38 -45.66 42.35
CA PHE A 4 -23.04 -45.54 41.79
C PHE A 4 -23.08 -45.15 40.31
N CYS A 5 -23.99 -45.74 39.53
CA CYS A 5 -24.17 -45.41 38.12
C CYS A 5 -24.64 -43.95 37.94
N SER A 6 -25.59 -43.49 38.75
CA SER A 6 -26.08 -42.11 38.72
C SER A 6 -25.01 -41.08 39.11
N GLY A 7 -24.15 -41.39 40.10
CA GLY A 7 -23.05 -40.51 40.48
C GLY A 7 -21.97 -40.38 39.40
N ILE A 8 -21.62 -41.50 38.74
CA ILE A 8 -20.64 -41.50 37.64
C ILE A 8 -21.17 -40.72 36.43
N ILE A 9 -22.45 -40.90 36.06
CA ILE A 9 -23.08 -40.16 34.97
C ILE A 9 -23.08 -38.65 35.26
N LEU A 10 -23.44 -38.24 36.48
CA LEU A 10 -23.42 -36.82 36.87
C LEU A 10 -22.00 -36.25 36.80
N PHE A 11 -20.99 -37.00 37.23
CA PHE A 11 -19.59 -36.59 37.18
C PHE A 11 -19.08 -36.42 35.74
N PHE A 12 -19.43 -37.32 34.82
CA PHE A 12 -19.08 -37.15 33.40
C PHE A 12 -19.80 -35.97 32.77
N ILE A 13 -21.07 -35.73 33.09
CA ILE A 13 -21.80 -34.55 32.61
C ILE A 13 -21.11 -33.27 33.11
N LEU A 14 -20.72 -33.23 34.39
CA LEU A 14 -20.00 -32.09 34.98
C LEU A 14 -18.65 -31.85 34.27
N ILE A 15 -17.87 -32.90 34.00
CA ILE A 15 -16.63 -32.80 33.23
C ILE A 15 -16.90 -32.24 31.84
N CYS A 16 -17.89 -32.77 31.11
CA CYS A 16 -18.23 -32.30 29.78
C CYS A 16 -18.65 -30.82 29.78
N VAL A 17 -19.43 -30.37 30.76
CA VAL A 17 -19.85 -28.97 30.88
C VAL A 17 -18.68 -28.03 31.14
N ILE A 18 -17.64 -28.48 31.84
CA ILE A 18 -16.45 -27.67 32.13
C ILE A 18 -15.45 -27.70 30.96
N TRP A 19 -15.22 -28.88 30.37
CA TRP A 19 -14.18 -29.08 29.35
C TRP A 19 -14.64 -28.73 27.94
N ALA A 20 -15.90 -28.97 27.58
CA ALA A 20 -16.38 -28.68 26.22
C ALA A 20 -16.27 -27.19 25.85
N PRO A 21 -16.59 -26.22 26.73
CA PRO A 21 -16.35 -24.81 26.45
C PRO A 21 -14.86 -24.47 26.25
N MET A 22 -13.96 -25.07 27.04
CA MET A 22 -12.52 -24.86 26.87
C MET A 22 -12.01 -25.44 25.55
N LEU A 23 -12.50 -26.61 25.15
CA LEU A 23 -12.16 -27.23 23.87
C LEU A 23 -12.72 -26.45 22.69
N MET A 24 -13.96 -25.97 22.77
CA MET A 24 -14.53 -25.11 21.73
C MET A 24 -13.76 -23.80 21.57
N TYR A 25 -13.31 -23.19 22.68
CA TYR A 25 -12.45 -22.00 22.61
C TYR A 25 -11.09 -22.31 21.99
N SER A 26 -10.49 -23.46 22.34
CA SER A 26 -9.21 -23.89 21.78
C SER A 26 -9.29 -24.30 20.31
N SER A 27 -10.38 -24.96 19.87
CA SER A 27 -10.60 -25.35 18.47
C SER A 27 -11.09 -24.19 17.62
N GLY A 28 -11.64 -23.16 18.26
CA GLY A 28 -12.11 -21.93 17.62
C GLY A 28 -11.02 -20.93 17.28
N ASN A 29 -9.74 -21.25 17.53
CA ASN A 29 -8.64 -20.43 17.01
C ASN A 29 -8.43 -20.78 15.53
N PRO A 30 -8.94 -19.98 14.58
CA PRO A 30 -8.75 -20.29 13.17
C PRO A 30 -7.26 -20.32 12.89
N SER A 31 -6.78 -21.35 12.19
CA SER A 31 -5.45 -21.24 11.60
C SER A 31 -5.54 -20.09 10.60
N ASN A 32 -4.91 -18.98 10.94
CA ASN A 32 -4.80 -17.85 10.05
C ASN A 32 -3.85 -18.24 8.90
N ILE A 33 -4.16 -17.80 7.70
CA ILE A 33 -3.35 -18.07 6.50
C ILE A 33 -2.84 -16.73 5.96
N PRO A 34 -1.56 -16.66 5.56
CA PRO A 34 -0.99 -15.50 4.89
C PRO A 34 -1.84 -15.06 3.69
N ASN A 35 -2.01 -13.76 3.54
CA ASN A 35 -2.83 -13.17 2.49
C ASN A 35 -2.02 -12.13 1.70
N PRO A 36 -1.01 -12.58 0.95
CA PRO A 36 -0.10 -11.67 0.27
C PRO A 36 -0.81 -10.85 -0.82
N ILE A 37 -0.32 -9.63 -1.00
CA ILE A 37 -0.66 -8.78 -2.14
C ILE A 37 -0.15 -9.45 -3.43
N LYS A 38 -1.00 -9.40 -4.46
CA LYS A 38 -0.79 -10.01 -5.78
C LYS A 38 -0.57 -9.00 -6.89
N ASP A 39 -1.14 -7.81 -6.75
CA ASP A 39 -1.02 -6.75 -7.73
C ASP A 39 -1.14 -5.39 -7.06
N VAL A 40 -0.50 -4.39 -7.67
CA VAL A 40 -0.38 -3.03 -7.12
C VAL A 40 -0.51 -2.01 -8.24
N ASN A 41 -1.32 -0.98 -8.00
CA ASN A 41 -1.41 0.19 -8.87
C ASN A 41 -1.15 1.45 -8.05
N VAL A 42 -0.30 2.31 -8.59
CA VAL A 42 0.07 3.60 -7.99
C VAL A 42 -0.34 4.72 -8.92
N GLN A 43 -1.01 5.73 -8.37
CA GLN A 43 -1.52 6.86 -9.13
C GLN A 43 -1.29 8.17 -8.37
N ILE A 44 -0.92 9.22 -9.10
CA ILE A 44 -0.78 10.58 -8.58
C ILE A 44 -1.72 11.47 -9.37
N ASP A 45 -2.62 12.16 -8.66
CA ASP A 45 -3.53 13.14 -9.23
C ASP A 45 -3.21 14.55 -8.75
N ILE A 46 -3.27 15.52 -9.66
CA ILE A 46 -3.19 16.94 -9.35
C ILE A 46 -4.61 17.52 -9.47
N LYS A 47 -5.19 17.91 -8.33
CA LYS A 47 -6.52 18.50 -8.23
C LYS A 47 -6.41 20.02 -8.12
N ALA A 48 -6.86 20.72 -9.15
CA ALA A 48 -6.95 22.18 -9.21
C ALA A 48 -8.42 22.63 -9.19
N THR A 49 -8.67 23.93 -9.07
CA THR A 49 -10.04 24.49 -9.08
C THR A 49 -10.77 24.24 -10.40
N GLY A 50 -10.03 24.15 -11.51
CA GLY A 50 -10.56 23.92 -12.86
C GLY A 50 -10.70 22.46 -13.25
N GLY A 51 -10.35 21.52 -12.38
CA GLY A 51 -10.40 20.07 -12.65
C GLY A 51 -9.17 19.32 -12.15
N GLY A 52 -9.09 18.02 -12.45
CA GLY A 52 -7.98 17.16 -12.08
C GLY A 52 -7.26 16.60 -13.31
N LEU A 53 -5.95 16.38 -13.19
CA LEU A 53 -5.16 15.61 -14.15
C LEU A 53 -4.39 14.52 -13.41
N THR A 54 -4.19 13.40 -14.07
CA THR A 54 -3.42 12.25 -13.57
C THR A 54 -2.09 12.20 -14.32
N PRO A 55 -1.05 12.92 -13.86
CA PRO A 55 0.25 12.88 -14.52
C PRO A 55 0.86 11.48 -14.51
N PHE A 56 0.77 10.77 -13.40
CA PHE A 56 1.50 9.53 -13.19
C PHE A 56 0.57 8.40 -12.77
N GLN A 57 0.70 7.27 -13.46
CA GLN A 57 0.09 6.01 -13.09
C GLN A 57 1.04 4.88 -13.47
N THR A 58 1.29 3.94 -12.57
CA THR A 58 2.07 2.73 -12.86
C THR A 58 1.39 1.50 -12.26
N THR A 59 1.31 0.46 -13.08
CA THR A 59 0.86 -0.88 -12.67
C THR A 59 2.00 -1.90 -12.74
N LEU A 60 3.19 -1.48 -13.19
CA LEU A 60 4.36 -2.33 -13.30
C LEU A 60 5.14 -2.27 -11.99
N CYS A 61 4.79 -3.17 -11.07
CA CYS A 61 5.44 -3.30 -9.78
C CYS A 61 5.89 -4.75 -9.55
N GLU A 62 7.11 -4.94 -9.04
CA GLU A 62 7.58 -6.22 -8.50
C GLU A 62 7.21 -6.29 -7.02
N ILE A 63 6.67 -7.43 -6.61
CA ILE A 63 6.33 -7.71 -5.21
C ILE A 63 7.31 -8.76 -4.72
N ILE A 64 8.19 -8.35 -3.81
CA ILE A 64 9.29 -9.17 -3.28
C ILE A 64 8.91 -9.62 -1.87
N PRO A 65 8.74 -10.94 -1.63
CA PRO A 65 8.48 -11.46 -0.29
C PRO A 65 9.67 -11.23 0.63
N TYR A 66 9.44 -10.84 1.88
CA TYR A 66 10.51 -10.57 2.86
C TYR A 66 11.43 -11.78 3.11
N LYS A 67 10.86 -12.99 3.03
CA LYS A 67 11.59 -14.24 3.25
C LYS A 67 12.70 -14.51 2.21
N GLU A 68 12.59 -13.96 1.00
CA GLU A 68 13.45 -14.32 -0.13
C GLU A 68 14.62 -13.36 -0.34
N SER A 69 14.85 -12.47 0.62
CA SER A 69 15.61 -11.26 0.35
C SER A 69 16.56 -10.91 1.49
N ASP A 70 17.85 -11.15 1.23
CA ASP A 70 19.01 -10.60 1.99
C ASP A 70 19.04 -9.05 1.97
N ILE A 71 18.13 -8.45 1.20
CA ILE A 71 17.90 -7.03 0.97
C ILE A 71 17.47 -6.28 2.24
N PHE A 72 16.77 -6.95 3.17
CA PHE A 72 16.21 -6.28 4.34
C PHE A 72 17.21 -6.12 5.50
N ASP A 73 18.39 -6.75 5.42
CA ASP A 73 19.46 -6.53 6.40
C ASP A 73 20.05 -5.10 6.29
N ASP A 74 19.98 -4.49 5.09
CA ASP A 74 20.43 -3.12 4.83
C ASP A 74 19.32 -2.06 4.98
N ILE A 75 18.05 -2.47 4.90
CA ILE A 75 16.93 -1.56 5.17
C ILE A 75 16.89 -1.36 6.68
N GLU A 76 17.11 -0.13 7.16
CA GLU A 76 17.00 0.22 8.59
C GLU A 76 15.56 0.03 9.10
N THR A 77 15.12 -1.22 9.24
CA THR A 77 13.92 -1.58 9.96
C THR A 77 14.26 -1.36 11.43
N HIS A 78 13.92 -0.19 11.96
CA HIS A 78 14.13 0.19 13.36
C HIS A 78 13.25 -0.65 14.33
N ASN A 79 13.28 -1.97 14.20
CA ASN A 79 12.47 -2.97 14.90
C ASN A 79 10.95 -2.87 14.67
N TYR A 80 10.49 -2.06 13.70
CA TYR A 80 9.06 -1.86 13.41
C TYR A 80 8.38 -3.10 12.81
N LEU A 81 9.16 -3.98 12.17
CA LEU A 81 8.65 -5.16 11.49
C LEU A 81 8.80 -6.44 12.33
N ASP A 82 9.57 -6.41 13.42
CA ASP A 82 9.92 -7.57 14.25
C ASP A 82 8.71 -8.25 14.89
N THR A 83 7.62 -7.49 15.09
CA THR A 83 6.38 -8.02 15.65
C THR A 83 5.54 -8.79 14.64
N TYR A 84 5.91 -8.76 13.35
CA TYR A 84 5.16 -9.37 12.25
C TYR A 84 5.85 -10.63 11.74
N ASN A 85 5.05 -11.55 11.22
CA ASN A 85 5.57 -12.73 10.58
C ASN A 85 6.22 -12.36 9.24
N VAL A 86 7.41 -12.89 8.97
CA VAL A 86 8.13 -12.69 7.71
C VAL A 86 7.33 -13.09 6.46
N GLN A 87 6.32 -13.95 6.61
CA GLN A 87 5.45 -14.36 5.50
C GLN A 87 4.39 -13.30 5.13
N ASP A 88 4.12 -12.36 6.03
CA ASP A 88 3.09 -11.32 5.86
C ASP A 88 3.67 -10.01 5.32
N ILE A 89 5.01 -9.91 5.27
CA ILE A 89 5.74 -8.71 4.86
C ILE A 89 6.16 -8.84 3.40
N GLN A 90 5.90 -7.80 2.62
CA GLN A 90 6.28 -7.70 1.22
C GLN A 90 6.85 -6.31 0.92
N LEU A 91 7.94 -6.27 0.16
CA LEU A 91 8.45 -5.05 -0.46
C LEU A 91 7.85 -4.91 -1.85
N ILE A 92 7.32 -3.72 -2.14
CA ILE A 92 6.74 -3.39 -3.44
C ILE A 92 7.63 -2.33 -4.07
N CYS A 93 8.18 -2.65 -5.23
CA CYS A 93 9.02 -1.75 -6.01
C CYS A 93 8.35 -1.53 -7.37
N CYS A 94 8.03 -0.29 -7.72
CA CYS A 94 7.38 0.05 -8.99
C CYS A 94 8.35 0.72 -9.98
N GLN A 95 8.03 0.61 -11.27
CA GLN A 95 8.74 1.32 -12.32
C GLN A 95 8.63 2.84 -12.14
N SER A 96 9.72 3.56 -12.46
CA SER A 96 9.77 5.02 -12.38
C SER A 96 8.94 5.71 -13.43
N ASP A 97 8.84 5.13 -14.62
CA ASP A 97 8.09 5.72 -15.73
C ASP A 97 6.61 5.36 -15.65
N ALA A 98 5.75 6.32 -15.96
CA ALA A 98 4.32 6.09 -16.02
C ALA A 98 4.02 5.02 -17.10
N SER A 99 3.09 4.12 -16.79
CA SER A 99 2.55 3.15 -17.74
C SER A 99 1.65 3.83 -18.80
N THR A 100 1.34 5.11 -18.64
CA THR A 100 0.49 5.91 -19.53
C THR A 100 1.25 7.09 -20.13
N MET A 101 0.96 7.41 -21.39
CA MET A 101 1.52 8.58 -22.08
C MET A 101 0.76 9.86 -21.69
N TRP A 102 1.47 10.99 -21.67
CA TRP A 102 0.89 12.32 -21.42
C TRP A 102 0.21 12.88 -22.68
N LEU A 103 -1.05 12.51 -22.89
CA LEU A 103 -1.84 12.88 -24.07
C LEU A 103 -2.81 14.03 -23.83
N VAL A 104 -2.42 15.03 -23.03
CA VAL A 104 -3.28 16.19 -22.74
C VAL A 104 -3.25 17.19 -23.90
N PRO A 105 -4.40 17.55 -24.51
CA PRO A 105 -4.42 18.52 -25.61
C PRO A 105 -3.87 19.89 -25.18
N PRO A 106 -3.14 20.63 -26.04
CA PRO A 106 -2.52 21.90 -25.66
C PRO A 106 -3.49 22.94 -25.09
N ILE A 107 -4.70 23.04 -25.66
CA ILE A 107 -5.73 23.97 -25.17
C ILE A 107 -6.23 23.59 -23.77
N VAL A 108 -6.33 22.30 -23.48
CA VAL A 108 -6.72 21.79 -22.15
C VAL A 108 -5.61 22.09 -21.15
N GLN A 109 -4.35 21.81 -21.51
CA GLN A 109 -3.19 22.12 -20.67
C GLN A 109 -3.08 23.61 -20.35
N LEU A 110 -3.24 24.50 -21.34
CA LEU A 110 -3.22 25.95 -21.13
C LEU A 110 -4.33 26.44 -20.19
N ARG A 111 -5.52 25.83 -20.26
CA ARG A 111 -6.62 26.15 -19.32
C ARG A 111 -6.33 25.61 -17.92
N TYR A 112 -5.79 24.40 -17.82
CA TYR A 112 -5.42 23.78 -16.57
C TYR A 112 -4.35 24.58 -15.82
N ILE A 113 -3.30 25.02 -16.53
CA ILE A 113 -2.23 25.91 -16.01
C ILE A 113 -2.82 27.18 -15.39
N LYS A 114 -3.87 27.77 -15.99
CA LYS A 114 -4.54 28.97 -15.45
C LYS A 114 -5.37 28.69 -14.21
N SER A 115 -5.82 27.46 -14.01
CA SER A 115 -6.58 27.06 -12.82
C SER A 115 -5.70 26.69 -11.62
N LEU A 116 -4.39 26.57 -11.81
CA LEU A 116 -3.46 26.27 -10.73
C LEU A 116 -3.31 27.48 -9.80
N ASP A 117 -3.76 27.32 -8.58
CA ASP A 117 -3.70 28.29 -7.49
C ASP A 117 -3.25 27.64 -6.18
N ASN A 118 -3.21 28.40 -5.09
CA ASN A 118 -2.78 27.91 -3.78
C ASN A 118 -3.71 26.84 -3.18
N SER A 119 -4.87 26.57 -3.78
CA SER A 119 -5.78 25.49 -3.39
C SER A 119 -5.52 24.18 -4.12
N THR A 120 -4.53 24.16 -5.03
CA THR A 120 -4.09 22.96 -5.74
C THR A 120 -3.63 21.89 -4.75
N LYS A 121 -4.13 20.67 -4.90
CA LYS A 121 -3.80 19.52 -4.04
C LYS A 121 -3.26 18.37 -4.87
N PHE A 122 -2.31 17.66 -4.31
CA PHE A 122 -1.77 16.43 -4.87
C PHE A 122 -2.31 15.26 -4.08
N LEU A 123 -2.93 14.30 -4.76
CA LEU A 123 -3.48 13.10 -4.18
C LEU A 123 -2.65 11.90 -4.63
N PHE A 124 -2.04 11.22 -3.67
CA PHE A 124 -1.34 9.96 -3.89
C PHE A 124 -2.29 8.81 -3.60
N THR A 125 -2.36 7.86 -4.52
CA THR A 125 -3.24 6.70 -4.43
C THR A 125 -2.44 5.42 -4.58
N TRP A 126 -2.56 4.52 -3.60
CA TRP A 126 -2.14 3.13 -3.71
C TRP A 126 -3.38 2.24 -3.79
N VAL A 127 -3.39 1.30 -4.73
CA VAL A 127 -4.38 0.25 -4.83
C VAL A 127 -3.66 -1.08 -4.71
N PHE A 128 -3.97 -1.83 -3.66
CA PHE A 128 -3.43 -3.16 -3.44
C PHE A 128 -4.51 -4.20 -3.72
N THR A 129 -4.15 -5.22 -4.49
CA THR A 129 -5.04 -6.32 -4.84
C THR A 129 -4.52 -7.61 -4.22
N ARG A 130 -5.41 -8.36 -3.58
CA ARG A 130 -5.14 -9.65 -2.91
C ARG A 130 -6.29 -10.60 -3.21
N GLU A 131 -6.08 -11.90 -3.00
CA GLU A 131 -7.11 -12.89 -3.35
C GLU A 131 -8.27 -12.96 -2.35
N ARG A 132 -8.04 -12.49 -1.12
CA ARG A 132 -8.94 -12.63 0.03
C ARG A 132 -8.91 -11.41 0.94
N PRO A 133 -9.90 -11.22 1.83
CA PRO A 133 -11.19 -11.91 1.85
C PRO A 133 -12.02 -11.54 0.61
N LYS A 134 -12.93 -12.43 0.21
CA LYS A 134 -13.79 -12.19 -0.94
C LYS A 134 -14.70 -11.00 -0.72
N GLY A 135 -14.90 -10.19 -1.76
CA GLY A 135 -15.57 -8.88 -1.69
C GLY A 135 -14.70 -7.76 -1.10
N LYS A 136 -13.45 -8.04 -0.74
CA LYS A 136 -12.45 -7.11 -0.18
C LYS A 136 -11.05 -7.36 -0.75
N GLU A 137 -11.01 -7.85 -1.98
CA GLU A 137 -9.80 -8.17 -2.74
C GLU A 137 -9.01 -6.92 -3.09
N VAL A 138 -9.71 -5.83 -3.42
CA VAL A 138 -9.10 -4.56 -3.81
C VAL A 138 -9.26 -3.57 -2.66
N VAL A 139 -8.12 -3.10 -2.14
CA VAL A 139 -8.07 -2.12 -1.05
C VAL A 139 -7.32 -0.89 -1.52
N LYS A 140 -7.77 0.29 -1.09
CA LYS A 140 -7.26 1.57 -1.56
C LYS A 140 -6.76 2.39 -0.38
N TYR A 141 -5.60 3.02 -0.57
CA TYR A 141 -5.08 4.08 0.29
C TYR A 141 -4.99 5.37 -0.49
N GLU A 142 -5.51 6.46 0.08
CA GLU A 142 -5.44 7.80 -0.49
C GLU A 142 -4.87 8.76 0.54
N SER A 143 -3.85 9.53 0.17
CA SER A 143 -3.29 10.59 1.01
C SER A 143 -3.01 11.83 0.19
N PHE A 144 -3.31 13.00 0.77
CA PHE A 144 -2.82 14.24 0.22
C PHE A 144 -1.34 14.39 0.57
N VAL A 145 -0.54 14.90 -0.38
CA VAL A 145 0.86 15.25 -0.13
C VAL A 145 0.91 16.32 0.96
N GLU A 146 1.70 16.08 2.02
CA GLU A 146 1.78 17.00 3.17
C GLU A 146 2.40 18.34 2.78
N GLN A 147 3.45 18.30 1.95
CA GLN A 147 4.19 19.47 1.49
C GLN A 147 4.21 19.47 -0.04
N PRO A 148 3.11 19.90 -0.68
CA PRO A 148 3.02 19.95 -2.13
C PRO A 148 3.89 21.09 -2.70
N PRO A 149 4.32 20.98 -3.96
CA PRO A 149 5.03 22.05 -4.66
C PRO A 149 4.14 23.27 -4.81
N THR A 150 4.78 24.42 -5.00
CA THR A 150 4.08 25.66 -5.28
C THR A 150 3.38 25.59 -6.64
N PRO A 151 2.24 26.27 -6.82
CA PRO A 151 1.55 26.28 -8.12
C PRO A 151 2.44 26.78 -9.25
N ASP A 152 3.40 27.67 -8.96
CA ASP A 152 4.28 28.24 -9.97
C ASP A 152 5.35 27.25 -10.45
N GLU A 153 5.87 26.38 -9.58
CA GLU A 153 6.75 25.27 -9.98
C GLU A 153 6.02 24.31 -10.94
N VAL A 154 4.77 23.97 -10.63
CA VAL A 154 3.94 23.11 -11.49
C VAL A 154 3.70 23.78 -12.84
N LYS A 155 3.42 25.09 -12.86
CA LYS A 155 3.25 25.85 -14.11
C LYS A 155 4.54 25.88 -14.92
N GLN A 156 5.71 26.04 -14.29
CA GLN A 156 6.99 26.03 -14.98
C GLN A 156 7.25 24.70 -15.69
N VAL A 157 6.95 23.58 -15.02
CA VAL A 157 7.08 22.24 -15.64
C VAL A 157 6.12 22.07 -16.81
N LEU A 158 4.84 22.41 -16.62
CA LEU A 158 3.84 22.30 -17.69
C LEU A 158 4.10 23.28 -18.85
N ASN A 159 4.76 24.41 -18.62
CA ASN A 159 5.08 25.39 -19.67
C ASN A 159 6.34 25.06 -20.47
N GLY A 160 7.20 24.17 -20.01
CA GLY A 160 8.48 23.93 -20.70
C GLY A 160 9.71 24.53 -20.05
N THR A 161 9.57 25.24 -18.93
CA THR A 161 10.68 26.03 -18.36
C THR A 161 11.57 25.19 -17.46
N THR A 162 10.97 24.24 -16.73
CA THR A 162 11.65 23.23 -15.92
C THR A 162 11.14 21.85 -16.32
N ASP A 163 11.85 20.80 -15.90
CA ASP A 163 11.47 19.43 -16.24
C ASP A 163 10.89 18.64 -15.06
N HIS A 164 11.04 19.13 -13.81
CA HIS A 164 10.52 18.47 -12.62
C HIS A 164 10.09 19.44 -11.52
N PHE A 165 9.34 18.91 -10.56
CA PHE A 165 9.07 19.51 -9.27
C PHE A 165 9.14 18.43 -8.18
N SER A 166 9.44 18.84 -6.94
CA SER A 166 9.56 17.92 -5.80
C SER A 166 8.26 17.83 -5.02
N LEU A 167 7.90 16.60 -4.63
CA LEU A 167 6.84 16.24 -3.68
C LEU A 167 7.51 15.82 -2.38
N LEU A 168 7.45 16.66 -1.35
CA LEU A 168 8.02 16.36 -0.04
C LEU A 168 6.98 15.65 0.83
N ASN A 169 7.39 14.57 1.49
CA ASN A 169 6.51 13.70 2.28
C ASN A 169 5.24 13.29 1.50
N ALA A 170 5.43 12.73 0.30
CA ALA A 170 4.35 12.40 -0.62
C ALA A 170 3.40 11.33 -0.06
N TYR A 171 3.96 10.28 0.57
CA TYR A 171 3.21 9.18 1.16
C TYR A 171 4.06 8.43 2.22
N PRO A 172 3.46 7.63 3.13
CA PRO A 172 4.20 6.86 4.12
C PRO A 172 4.89 5.64 3.51
N ARG A 173 6.10 5.29 3.97
CA ARG A 173 6.85 4.14 3.43
C ARG A 173 6.25 2.77 3.84
N TYR A 174 5.57 2.71 4.99
CA TYR A 174 5.07 1.47 5.58
C TYR A 174 3.54 1.44 5.66
N PHE A 175 2.94 0.39 5.09
CA PHE A 175 1.49 0.15 5.11
C PHE A 175 1.14 -1.13 5.85
N ARG A 176 -0.01 -1.11 6.52
CA ARG A 176 -0.69 -2.28 7.06
C ARG A 176 -2.01 -2.46 6.32
N VAL A 177 -2.18 -3.61 5.68
CA VAL A 177 -3.41 -4.00 4.99
C VAL A 177 -4.19 -4.93 5.88
N THR A 178 -5.36 -4.50 6.33
CA THR A 178 -6.16 -5.27 7.28
C THR A 178 -7.01 -6.33 6.61
N SER A 179 -7.34 -7.38 7.35
CA SER A 179 -8.37 -8.35 6.96
C SER A 179 -9.74 -7.69 6.75
N SER A 180 -10.01 -6.55 7.41
CA SER A 180 -11.25 -5.77 7.24
C SER A 180 -11.35 -5.03 5.91
N GLY A 181 -10.29 -4.98 5.10
CA GLY A 181 -10.28 -4.31 3.79
C GLY A 181 -9.86 -2.85 3.86
N GLU A 182 -9.16 -2.44 4.91
CA GLU A 182 -8.63 -1.09 5.07
C GLU A 182 -7.11 -1.10 4.92
N VAL A 183 -6.57 0.00 4.42
CA VAL A 183 -5.13 0.23 4.38
C VAL A 183 -4.82 1.36 5.35
N ARG A 184 -3.88 1.12 6.25
CA ARG A 184 -3.45 2.09 7.27
C ARG A 184 -1.95 2.32 7.17
N ARG A 185 -1.51 3.53 7.51
CA ARG A 185 -0.09 3.78 7.80
C ARG A 185 0.30 2.95 9.02
N LEU A 186 1.49 2.36 8.99
CA LEU A 186 2.02 1.71 10.19
C LEU A 186 2.40 2.78 11.22
N GLU A 187 1.57 2.94 12.26
CA GLU A 187 1.60 4.08 13.22
C GLU A 187 2.96 4.33 13.89
N GLN A 188 3.80 3.29 13.99
CA GLN A 188 5.11 3.37 14.63
C GLN A 188 6.18 4.02 13.74
N THR A 189 5.88 4.31 12.47
CA THR A 189 6.88 4.74 11.48
C THR A 189 6.79 6.23 11.13
N ALA A 190 7.87 6.97 11.37
CA ALA A 190 8.01 8.36 10.92
C ALA A 190 8.50 8.50 9.46
N SER A 191 8.79 7.37 8.79
CA SER A 191 9.35 7.36 7.43
C SER A 191 8.29 7.70 6.38
N SER A 192 8.46 8.85 5.75
CA SER A 192 7.72 9.30 4.57
C SER A 192 8.65 9.31 3.36
N VAL A 193 8.08 9.06 2.17
CA VAL A 193 8.82 9.10 0.91
C VAL A 193 8.70 10.49 0.30
N SER A 194 9.84 11.06 -0.09
CA SER A 194 9.94 12.30 -0.85
C SER A 194 10.43 11.97 -2.26
N SER A 195 9.95 12.70 -3.25
CA SER A 195 10.12 12.29 -4.65
C SER A 195 10.14 13.48 -5.59
N ASP A 196 10.79 13.31 -6.73
CA ASP A 196 10.73 14.25 -7.84
C ASP A 196 9.88 13.68 -8.97
N LEU A 197 8.96 14.51 -9.48
CA LEU A 197 8.11 14.16 -10.60
C LEU A 197 8.59 14.88 -11.87
N TYR A 198 9.08 14.11 -12.84
CA TYR A 198 9.67 14.60 -14.09
C TYR A 198 8.67 14.48 -15.25
N LEU A 199 8.59 15.51 -16.08
CA LEU A 199 7.88 15.47 -17.36
C LEU A 199 8.89 15.27 -18.49
N ASN A 200 9.01 14.03 -18.97
CA ASN A 200 9.86 13.69 -20.10
C ASN A 200 9.23 14.18 -21.41
N ARG A 201 9.96 15.02 -22.14
CA ARG A 201 9.49 15.68 -23.38
C ARG A 201 9.78 14.84 -24.63
N GLY A 202 9.54 13.54 -24.55
CA GLY A 202 9.61 12.66 -25.71
C GLY A 202 8.43 12.85 -26.67
N SER A 203 8.33 11.98 -27.68
CA SER A 203 7.23 11.99 -28.66
C SER A 203 6.53 10.62 -28.68
N PRO A 204 5.41 10.44 -27.94
CA PRO A 204 4.74 11.41 -27.05
C PRO A 204 5.45 11.61 -25.70
N PRO A 205 5.15 12.69 -24.94
CA PRO A 205 5.70 12.92 -23.60
C PRO A 205 5.10 11.97 -22.55
N TRP A 206 5.79 11.77 -21.43
CA TRP A 206 5.33 10.97 -20.30
C TRP A 206 5.86 11.52 -18.97
N TRP A 207 5.25 11.14 -17.85
CA TRP A 207 5.75 11.48 -16.52
C TRP A 207 6.56 10.33 -15.92
N SER A 208 7.57 10.69 -15.12
CA SER A 208 8.35 9.74 -14.33
C SER A 208 8.43 10.20 -12.87
N PHE A 209 8.40 9.24 -11.97
CA PHE A 209 8.52 9.40 -10.54
C PHE A 209 9.86 8.84 -10.09
N HIS A 210 10.64 9.65 -9.38
CA HIS A 210 11.91 9.23 -8.80
C HIS A 210 11.91 9.51 -7.30
N ASP A 211 12.13 8.47 -6.49
CA ASP A 211 12.33 8.63 -5.04
C ASP A 211 13.67 9.33 -4.79
N VAL A 212 13.64 10.47 -4.06
CA VAL A 212 14.84 11.27 -3.73
C VAL A 212 15.75 10.52 -2.75
N ASN A 213 15.16 9.65 -1.92
CA ASN A 213 15.85 8.80 -0.96
C ASN A 213 15.97 7.35 -1.45
N ALA A 214 16.00 7.14 -2.77
CA ALA A 214 16.16 5.81 -3.39
C ALA A 214 17.44 5.05 -2.98
N LEU A 215 18.38 5.74 -2.31
CA LEU A 215 19.64 5.19 -1.81
C LEU A 215 19.46 4.07 -0.77
N ASP A 216 18.28 3.88 -0.19
CA ASP A 216 18.02 2.90 0.87
C ASP A 216 17.54 1.52 0.39
N LEU A 217 17.35 1.30 -0.92
CA LEU A 217 16.65 0.12 -1.42
C LEU A 217 17.45 -0.60 -2.52
N VAL A 218 18.62 -1.13 -2.13
CA VAL A 218 19.41 -2.10 -2.91
C VAL A 218 18.55 -3.25 -3.46
N GLY A 219 17.40 -3.51 -2.84
CA GLY A 219 16.45 -4.55 -3.19
C GLY A 219 15.58 -4.36 -4.42
N CYS A 220 15.38 -3.14 -4.91
CA CYS A 220 14.43 -2.91 -6.00
C CYS A 220 14.97 -3.28 -7.39
N LYS A 221 16.12 -3.97 -7.48
CA LYS A 221 16.71 -4.55 -8.72
C LYS A 221 16.76 -3.57 -9.91
N GLY A 222 16.98 -2.28 -9.64
CA GLY A 222 17.05 -1.22 -10.66
C GLY A 222 15.74 -0.48 -10.94
N MET A 223 14.64 -0.79 -10.25
CA MET A 223 13.43 0.03 -10.26
C MET A 223 13.58 1.22 -9.30
N SER A 224 13.40 2.43 -9.81
CA SER A 224 13.58 3.69 -9.08
C SER A 224 12.28 4.48 -8.88
N GLY A 225 11.13 3.84 -9.12
CA GLY A 225 9.82 4.44 -8.96
C GLY A 225 9.31 4.40 -7.52
N PRO A 226 7.97 4.45 -7.33
CA PRO A 226 7.37 4.36 -6.01
C PRO A 226 7.71 3.03 -5.32
N VAL A 227 8.14 3.12 -4.06
CA VAL A 227 8.43 1.97 -3.20
C VAL A 227 7.59 2.00 -1.94
N ALA A 228 7.15 0.81 -1.50
CA ALA A 228 6.37 0.63 -0.28
C ALA A 228 6.69 -0.69 0.40
N ILE A 229 6.69 -0.70 1.73
CA ILE A 229 6.74 -1.93 2.53
C ILE A 229 5.33 -2.18 3.07
N VAL A 230 4.79 -3.36 2.80
CA VAL A 230 3.42 -3.73 3.15
C VAL A 230 3.41 -4.93 4.06
N VAL A 231 2.66 -4.81 5.16
CA VAL A 231 2.31 -5.91 6.05
C VAL A 231 0.84 -6.27 5.81
N SER A 232 0.58 -7.45 5.29
CA SER A 232 -0.78 -7.93 5.02
C SER A 232 -1.25 -8.83 6.15
N GLU A 233 -2.38 -8.50 6.77
CA GLU A 233 -2.96 -9.36 7.80
C GLU A 233 -3.42 -10.69 7.22
N GLU A 234 -3.08 -11.75 7.95
CA GLU A 234 -3.57 -13.09 7.69
C GLU A 234 -5.11 -13.15 7.73
N THR A 235 -5.68 -14.12 7.02
CA THR A 235 -7.13 -14.32 6.96
C THR A 235 -7.54 -15.62 7.66
N PRO A 236 -8.66 -15.65 8.42
CA PRO A 236 -9.13 -16.86 9.08
C PRO A 236 -9.49 -17.96 8.09
N ARG A 237 -9.08 -19.20 8.35
CA ARG A 237 -9.41 -20.37 7.52
C ARG A 237 -10.91 -20.57 7.25
N TRP A 238 -11.79 -20.32 8.21
CA TRP A 238 -13.23 -20.55 8.01
C TRP A 238 -13.85 -19.60 6.97
N TYR A 239 -13.20 -18.46 6.69
CA TYR A 239 -13.60 -17.55 5.60
C TYR A 239 -13.37 -18.18 4.21
N LEU A 240 -12.67 -19.31 4.14
CA LEU A 240 -12.47 -20.09 2.92
C LEU A 240 -13.68 -20.98 2.57
N GLU A 241 -14.54 -21.31 3.54
CA GLU A 241 -15.58 -22.33 3.38
C GLU A 241 -17.00 -21.76 3.18
N LEU A 242 -17.19 -20.44 3.35
CA LEU A 242 -18.52 -19.80 3.33
C LEU A 242 -18.85 -18.99 2.07
N GLN A 243 -18.06 -19.08 1.00
CA GLN A 243 -18.35 -18.47 -0.33
C GLN A 243 -17.89 -19.38 -1.46
#